data_AF-R9KFR6-F1
#
_entry.id   AF-R9KFR6-F1
#
_cell.length_a   1.000
_cell.length_b   1.000
_cell.length_c   1.000
_cell.angle_alpha   90.00
_cell.angle_beta   90.00
_cell.angle_gamma   90.00
#
_symmetry.space_group_name_H-M   'P 1'
#
loop_
_entity.id
_entity.type
_entity.pdbx_description
1 polymer ?
#
loop_
_entity_poly.entity_id
_entity_poly.type
_entity_poly.pdbx_seq_one_letter_code
_entity_poly.pdbx_strand_id
1 'polypeptide(L)' 'MEKPVLSPDFTIEDIHKLREYNYEITKHMTDKERMDYYNQAGWAFQREIEETKLQEMR' A
#
# COMPACT_ATOMS: atom_id res chain seq x y z
N MET A 1 -4.80 5.40 14.15
CA MET A 1 -3.33 5.37 13.98
C MET A 1 -2.96 6.39 12.93
N GLU A 2 -1.96 7.21 13.20
CA GLU A 2 -1.41 8.13 12.20
C GLU A 2 -0.56 7.36 11.19
N LYS A 3 -0.49 7.87 9.95
CA LYS A 3 0.33 7.26 8.91
C LYS A 3 1.81 7.36 9.32
N PRO A 4 2.59 6.26 9.29
CA PRO A 4 3.97 6.28 9.74
C PRO A 4 4.84 7.13 8.82
N VAL A 5 5.72 7.92 9.42
CA VAL A 5 6.82 8.59 8.72
C VAL A 5 7.94 7.57 8.51
N LEU A 6 8.27 7.31 7.25
CA LEU A 6 9.29 6.34 6.85
C LEU A 6 10.63 7.03 6.60
N SER A 7 11.71 6.34 6.93
CA SER A 7 13.07 6.79 6.60
C SER A 7 13.27 6.88 5.08
N PRO A 8 14.02 7.89 4.59
CA PRO A 8 14.49 7.93 3.20
C PRO A 8 15.34 6.71 2.81
N ASP A 9 16.11 6.15 3.75
CA ASP A 9 16.98 4.99 3.52
C ASP A 9 16.29 3.63 3.77
N PHE A 10 14.95 3.63 3.91
CA PHE A 10 14.07 2.49 4.19
C PHE A 10 14.70 1.31 4.93
N THR A 11 14.45 1.25 6.22
CA THR A 11 15.08 0.31 7.15
C THR A 11 14.12 -0.81 7.57
N ILE A 12 14.66 -1.81 8.30
CA ILE A 12 13.84 -2.86 8.93
C ILE A 12 12.77 -2.26 9.86
N GLU A 13 13.10 -1.17 10.54
CA GLU A 13 12.15 -0.50 11.44
C GLU A 13 10.98 0.12 10.67
N ASP A 14 11.20 0.59 9.45
CA ASP A 14 10.13 1.10 8.59
C ASP A 14 9.17 -0.01 8.16
N ILE A 15 9.67 -1.25 7.97
CA ILE A 15 8.84 -2.43 7.74
C ILE A 15 7.95 -2.70 8.95
N HIS A 16 8.50 -2.63 10.17
CA HIS A 16 7.73 -2.85 11.40
C HIS A 16 6.63 -1.81 11.56
N LYS A 17 6.96 -0.52 11.42
CA LYS A 17 5.99 0.59 11.47
C LYS A 17 4.85 0.42 10.46
N LEU A 18 5.17 0.02 9.23
CA LEU A 18 4.16 -0.24 8.20
C LEU A 18 3.25 -1.42 8.55
N ARG A 19 3.84 -2.52 9.05
CA ARG A 19 3.08 -3.70 9.47
C ARG A 19 2.14 -3.39 10.63
N GLU A 20 2.64 -2.68 11.64
CA GLU A 20 1.84 -2.26 12.80
C GLU A 20 0.71 -1.32 12.38
N TYR A 21 1.01 -0.30 11.58
CA TYR A 21 0.00 0.60 11.04
C TYR A 21 -1.08 -0.16 10.25
N ASN A 22 -0.69 -1.04 9.33
CA ASN A 22 -1.63 -1.82 8.54
C ASN A 22 -2.48 -2.77 9.41
N TYR A 23 -1.88 -3.40 10.42
CA TYR A 23 -2.62 -4.21 11.38
C TYR A 23 -3.67 -3.37 12.11
N GLU A 24 -3.28 -2.22 12.67
CA GLU A 24 -4.18 -1.34 13.42
C GLU A 24 -5.33 -0.80 12.57
N ILE A 25 -5.09 -0.51 11.28
CA ILE A 25 -6.13 -0.08 10.35
C ILE A 25 -7.08 -1.23 9.98
N THR A 26 -6.57 -2.46 9.83
CA THR A 26 -7.34 -3.58 9.26
C THR A 26 -7.86 -4.57 10.30
N LYS A 27 -7.44 -4.51 11.57
CA LYS A 27 -7.76 -5.52 12.61
C LYS A 27 -9.25 -5.68 12.92
N HIS A 28 -10.07 -4.69 12.59
CA HIS A 28 -11.52 -4.72 12.78
C HIS A 28 -12.30 -5.08 11.52
N MET A 29 -11.61 -5.20 10.38
CA MET A 29 -12.23 -5.54 9.11
C MET A 29 -12.52 -7.04 9.03
N THR A 30 -13.60 -7.38 8.33
CA THR A 30 -13.83 -8.75 7.88
C THR A 30 -12.76 -9.16 6.86
N ASP A 31 -12.62 -10.47 6.62
CA ASP A 31 -11.68 -10.97 5.61
C ASP A 31 -11.94 -10.40 4.22
N LYS A 32 -13.22 -10.22 3.86
CA LYS A 32 -13.61 -9.62 2.58
C LYS A 32 -13.19 -8.16 2.49
N GLU A 33 -13.50 -7.36 3.49
CA GLU A 33 -13.13 -5.94 3.52
C GLU A 33 -11.60 -5.75 3.49
N ARG A 34 -10.87 -6.58 4.24
CA ARG A 34 -9.41 -6.57 4.25
C ARG A 34 -8.82 -6.95 2.88
N MET A 35 -9.39 -7.94 2.20
CA MET A 35 -8.98 -8.32 0.85
C MET A 35 -9.28 -7.21 -0.15
N ASP A 36 -10.47 -6.62 -0.10
CA ASP A 36 -10.88 -5.52 -0.97
C ASP A 36 -9.98 -4.28 -0.76
N TYR A 37 -9.61 -3.97 0.50
CA TYR A 37 -8.68 -2.90 0.85
C TYR A 37 -7.32 -3.02 0.14
N TYR A 38 -6.69 -4.20 0.17
CA TYR A 38 -5.40 -4.41 -0.49
C TYR A 38 -5.53 -4.42 -2.03
N ASN A 39 -6.59 -5.01 -2.57
CA ASN A 39 -6.79 -5.12 -4.01
C ASN A 39 -7.05 -3.77 -4.68
N GLN A 40 -7.80 -2.87 -4.04
CA GLN A 40 -8.08 -1.55 -4.59
C GLN A 40 -6.81 -0.72 -4.82
N ALA A 41 -5.91 -0.71 -3.83
CA ALA A 41 -4.62 -0.02 -3.94
C ALA A 41 -3.75 -0.65 -5.05
N GLY A 42 -3.72 -1.99 -5.12
CA GLY A 42 -3.00 -2.71 -6.17
C GLY A 42 -3.50 -2.38 -7.58
N TRP A 43 -4.82 -2.34 -7.78
CA TRP A 43 -5.41 -1.97 -9.07
C TRP A 43 -5.16 -0.52 -9.47
N ALA A 44 -5.16 0.41 -8.50
CA ALA A 44 -4.86 1.81 -8.78
C ALA A 44 -3.43 1.98 -9.29
N PHE A 45 -2.46 1.35 -8.63
CA PHE A 45 -1.05 1.42 -9.03
C PHE A 45 -0.78 0.68 -10.35
N GLN A 46 -1.44 -0.47 -10.57
CA GLN A 46 -1.33 -1.18 -11.84
C GLN A 46 -1.76 -0.32 -13.04
N ARG A 47 -2.85 0.43 -12.90
CA ARG A 47 -3.29 1.38 -13.94
C ARG A 47 -2.24 2.46 -14.21
N GLU A 48 -1.63 3.03 -13.18
CA GLU A 48 -0.57 4.03 -13.31
C GLU A 48 0.66 3.50 -14.09
N ILE A 49 1.07 2.25 -13.80
CA ILE A 49 2.15 1.59 -14.56
C ILE A 49 1.77 1.40 -16.03
N GLU A 50 0.55 0.96 -16.31
CA GLU A 50 0.06 0.72 -17.67
C GLU A 50 -0.02 2.01 -18.48
N GLU A 51 -0.51 3.10 -17.87
CA GLU A 51 -0.56 4.43 -18.48
C GLU A 51 0.85 4.97 -18.78
N THR A 52 1.78 4.82 -17.85
CA THR A 52 3.18 5.24 -18.04
C THR A 52 3.84 4.50 -19.20
N LYS A 53 3.69 3.16 -19.25
CA LYS A 53 4.22 2.35 -20.37
C LYS A 53 3.64 2.75 -21.72
N LEU A 54 2.36 3.12 -21.77
CA LEU A 54 1.70 3.56 -22.99
C LEU A 54 2.24 4.92 -23.48
N GLN A 55 2.61 5.81 -22.55
CA GLN A 55 3.23 7.09 -22.88
C GLN A 55 4.67 6.93 -23.40
N GLU A 56 5.45 6.01 -22.84
CA GLU A 56 6.83 5.74 -23.31
C GLU A 56 6.88 5.11 -24.72
N MET A 57 5.77 4.51 -25.17
CA MET A 57 5.65 3.90 -26.50
C MET A 57 5.18 4.88 -27.59
N ARG A 58 4.84 6.14 -27.25
CA ARG A 58 4.41 7.18 -28.19
C ARG A 58 5.54 8.14 -28.54
#